data_AF-A0A957AHV3-F1
#
_entry.id   AF-A0A957AHV3-F1
#
_cell.length_a   1.000
_cell.length_b   1.000
_cell.length_c   1.000
_cell.angle_alpha   90.00
_cell.angle_beta   90.00
_cell.angle_gamma   90.00
#
_symmetry.space_group_name_H-M   'P 1'
#
loop_
_entity.id
_entity.type
_entity.pdbx_description
1 polymer ?
#
loop_
_entity_poly.entity_id
_entity_poly.type
_entity_poly.pdbx_seq_one_letter_code
_entity_poly.pdbx_strand_id
1 'polypeptide(L)'
;MIPREQHPRPRLTRIAWTDLGGVWDFAYDDDDRGRDERWNERIDVFDRAIVVPFPPESPLSGINDTAPARKRHGSHSSRTW
;
A
#
# COMPACT_ATOMS: atom_id res chain seq x y z
N MET A 1 -13.62 -23.68 -13.10
CA MET A 1 -12.16 -23.67 -13.26
C MET A 1 -11.59 -22.96 -12.04
N ILE A 2 -10.96 -23.68 -11.10
CA ILE A 2 -10.37 -23.06 -9.90
C ILE A 2 -9.02 -22.46 -10.32
N PRO A 3 -8.76 -21.16 -10.13
CA PRO A 3 -7.47 -20.54 -10.46
C PRO A 3 -6.32 -21.27 -9.75
N ARG A 4 -5.24 -21.55 -10.49
CA ARG A 4 -4.06 -22.23 -9.96
C ARG A 4 -3.44 -21.38 -8.84
N GLU A 5 -3.36 -21.97 -7.65
CA GLU A 5 -2.77 -21.38 -6.45
C GLU A 5 -1.35 -20.86 -6.75
N GLN A 6 -1.12 -19.55 -6.60
CA GLN A 6 0.19 -18.91 -6.75
C GLN A 6 1.07 -19.07 -5.50
N HIS A 7 0.75 -20.03 -4.61
CA HIS A 7 1.45 -20.19 -3.35
C HIS A 7 2.85 -20.80 -3.55
N PRO A 8 3.93 -20.18 -3.03
CA PRO A 8 5.31 -20.64 -3.26
C PRO A 8 5.61 -22.06 -2.76
N ARG A 9 4.80 -22.60 -1.82
CA ARG A 9 4.92 -23.97 -1.30
C ARG A 9 3.55 -24.61 -1.07
N PRO A 10 2.94 -25.24 -2.10
CA PRO A 10 1.57 -25.77 -2.04
C PRO A 10 1.34 -26.86 -0.97
N ARG A 11 2.41 -27.51 -0.48
CA ARG A 11 2.35 -28.55 0.56
C ARG A 11 2.48 -28.03 2.00
N LEU A 12 2.78 -26.75 2.19
CA LEU A 12 2.97 -26.10 3.51
C LEU A 12 1.91 -25.02 3.79
N THR A 13 0.90 -24.92 2.93
CA THR A 13 -0.17 -23.94 3.01
C THR A 13 -1.14 -24.31 4.13
N ARG A 14 -1.42 -23.37 5.04
CA ARG A 14 -2.59 -23.50 5.93
C ARG A 14 -3.85 -23.33 5.07
N ILE A 15 -4.94 -24.03 5.41
CA ILE A 15 -6.21 -24.01 4.68
C ILE A 15 -6.75 -22.58 4.48
N ALA A 16 -6.48 -21.66 5.41
CA ALA A 16 -6.88 -20.26 5.35
C ALA A 16 -5.83 -19.36 4.68
N TRP A 17 -5.30 -19.75 3.52
CA TRP A 17 -4.42 -18.89 2.73
C TRP A 17 -5.23 -18.09 1.71
N THR A 18 -5.00 -16.77 1.68
CA THR A 18 -5.62 -15.84 0.73
C THR A 18 -4.51 -15.11 -0.02
N ASP A 19 -4.61 -15.09 -1.34
CA ASP A 19 -3.76 -14.27 -2.18
C ASP A 19 -4.15 -12.79 -2.04
N LEU A 20 -3.18 -11.92 -1.79
CA LEU A 20 -3.35 -10.47 -1.72
C LEU A 20 -2.78 -9.76 -2.96
N GLY A 21 -2.24 -10.53 -3.92
CA GLY A 21 -1.77 -10.01 -5.19
C GLY A 21 -2.92 -9.47 -6.04
N GLY A 22 -2.64 -8.42 -6.81
CA GLY A 22 -3.63 -7.77 -7.68
C GLY A 22 -3.63 -6.25 -7.55
N VAL A 23 -4.69 -5.65 -8.08
CA VAL A 23 -4.87 -4.19 -8.10
C VAL A 23 -5.57 -3.73 -6.82
N TRP A 24 -5.02 -2.70 -6.18
CA TRP A 24 -5.54 -2.08 -4.97
C TRP A 24 -5.64 -0.57 -5.15
N ASP A 25 -6.62 0.05 -4.49
CA ASP A 25 -6.72 1.50 -4.39
C ASP A 25 -5.56 2.05 -3.52
N PHE A 26 -4.96 3.16 -3.97
CA PHE A 26 -3.72 3.70 -3.41
C PHE A 26 -3.73 5.24 -3.43
N ALA A 27 -3.17 5.84 -2.38
CA ALA A 27 -2.86 7.27 -2.30
C ALA A 27 -1.63 7.50 -1.42
N TYR A 28 -0.88 8.56 -1.70
CA TYR A 28 0.19 9.04 -0.83
C TYR A 28 -0.37 9.95 0.27
N ASP A 29 0.10 9.75 1.50
CA ASP A 29 -0.20 10.61 2.65
C ASP A 29 1.01 11.50 2.99
N ASP A 30 1.40 12.37 2.04
CA ASP A 30 2.56 13.25 2.20
C ASP A 30 2.40 14.28 3.33
N ASP A 31 1.15 14.59 3.71
CA ASP A 31 0.80 15.59 4.72
C ASP A 31 0.46 14.96 6.10
N ASP A 32 0.61 13.64 6.27
CA ASP A 32 0.32 12.88 7.51
C ASP A 32 -1.11 13.11 8.04
N ARG A 33 -2.10 13.18 7.14
CA ARG A 33 -3.52 13.44 7.46
C ARG A 33 -4.37 12.18 7.54
N GLY A 34 -3.87 11.05 7.02
CA GLY A 34 -4.67 9.84 6.84
C GLY A 34 -5.26 9.29 8.15
N ARG A 35 -4.53 9.43 9.25
CA ARG A 35 -5.00 9.04 10.58
C ARG A 35 -6.08 9.99 11.13
N ASP A 36 -5.84 11.29 11.05
CA ASP A 36 -6.75 12.31 11.60
C ASP A 36 -8.06 12.38 10.80
N GLU A 37 -8.00 12.14 9.49
CA GLU A 37 -9.15 12.14 8.58
C GLU A 37 -9.80 10.75 8.39
N ARG A 38 -9.33 9.71 9.09
CA ARG A 38 -9.86 8.33 9.02
C ARG A 38 -9.97 7.79 7.59
N TRP A 39 -8.88 7.85 6.83
CA TRP A 39 -8.84 7.37 5.44
C TRP A 39 -9.25 5.89 5.29
N ASN A 40 -9.08 5.07 6.33
CA ASN A 40 -9.55 3.68 6.32
C ASN A 40 -11.09 3.52 6.23
N GLU A 41 -11.85 4.60 6.48
CA GLU A 41 -13.32 4.64 6.36
C GLU A 41 -13.78 5.34 5.08
N ARG A 42 -12.84 5.86 4.27
CA ARG A 42 -13.10 6.71 3.13
C ARG A 42 -12.51 6.12 1.86
N ILE A 43 -13.36 5.72 0.92
CA ILE A 43 -12.90 5.19 -0.36
C ILE A 43 -12.48 6.31 -1.34
N ASP A 44 -12.99 7.52 -1.14
CA ASP A 44 -12.82 8.66 -2.04
C ASP A 44 -11.43 9.32 -1.97
N VAL A 45 -10.62 8.96 -0.97
CA VAL A 45 -9.26 9.50 -0.78
C VAL A 45 -8.21 8.81 -1.65
N PHE A 46 -8.51 7.61 -2.16
CA PHE A 46 -7.58 6.84 -2.97
C PHE A 46 -7.74 7.20 -4.45
N ASP A 47 -6.74 7.90 -4.99
CA ASP A 47 -6.78 8.53 -6.32
C ASP A 47 -6.01 7.74 -7.40
N ARG A 48 -5.35 6.65 -7.01
CA ARG A 48 -4.53 5.79 -7.87
C ARG A 48 -4.82 4.33 -7.60
N ALA A 49 -4.30 3.48 -8.48
CA ALA A 49 -4.29 2.04 -8.31
C ALA A 49 -2.85 1.51 -8.33
N ILE A 50 -2.54 0.56 -7.45
CA ILE A 50 -1.23 -0.10 -7.36
C ILE A 50 -1.36 -1.61 -7.55
N VAL A 51 -0.43 -2.21 -8.28
CA VAL A 51 -0.33 -3.68 -8.43
C VAL A 51 0.59 -4.28 -7.38
N VAL A 52 0.00 -4.95 -6.39
CA VAL A 52 0.71 -5.75 -5.38
C VAL A 52 1.19 -7.06 -6.03
N PRO A 53 2.46 -7.50 -5.81
CA PRO A 53 3.38 -7.08 -4.75
C PRO A 53 4.47 -6.08 -5.18
N PHE A 54 4.31 -5.37 -6.29
CA PHE A 54 5.33 -4.45 -6.76
C PHE A 54 5.32 -3.14 -5.96
N PRO A 55 6.50 -2.60 -5.56
CA PRO A 55 6.56 -1.34 -4.84
C PRO A 55 6.19 -0.15 -5.74
N PRO A 56 5.75 1.01 -5.20
CA PRO A 56 5.32 2.16 -6.00
C PRO A 56 6.37 2.66 -7.01
N GLU A 57 7.66 2.54 -6.68
CA GLU A 57 8.77 2.95 -7.54
C GLU A 57 8.96 2.02 -8.76
N SER A 58 8.39 0.82 -8.72
CA SER A 58 8.50 -0.16 -9.81
C SER A 58 7.58 0.20 -10.98
N PRO A 59 8.06 0.13 -12.23
CA PRO A 59 7.19 0.24 -13.41
C PRO A 59 6.05 -0.79 -13.43
N LEU A 60 6.29 -1.98 -12.85
CA LEU A 60 5.30 -3.06 -12.81
C LEU A 60 4.16 -2.81 -11.81
N SER A 61 4.30 -1.83 -10.92
CA SER A 61 3.24 -1.45 -9.97
C SER A 61 2.14 -0.59 -10.61
N GLY A 62 2.42 0.01 -11.76
CA GLY A 62 1.56 1.00 -12.41
C GLY A 62 1.73 2.43 -11.87
N ILE A 63 2.47 2.63 -10.78
CA ILE A 63 2.75 3.96 -10.21
C ILE A 63 4.03 4.55 -10.82
N ASN A 64 5.13 3.79 -10.81
CA ASN A 64 6.44 4.19 -11.35
C ASN A 64 6.95 5.54 -10.83
N ASP A 65 6.65 5.88 -9.58
CA ASP A 65 7.10 7.13 -8.97
C ASP A 65 8.43 6.88 -8.26
N THR A 66 9.53 7.31 -8.88
CA THR A 66 10.88 7.17 -8.34
C THR A 66 11.34 8.40 -7.57
N ALA A 67 10.47 9.39 -7.34
CA ALA A 67 10.81 10.55 -6.55
C ALA A 67 11.07 10.13 -5.09
N PRO A 68 12.04 10.75 -4.40
CA PRO A 68 12.20 10.50 -2.98
C PRO A 68 10.91 10.88 -2.25
N ALA A 69 10.45 9.99 -1.36
CA ALA A 69 9.34 10.27 -0.45
C ALA A 69 9.55 11.65 0.15
N ARG A 70 8.57 12.54 -0.06
CA ARG A 70 8.73 13.97 0.14
C ARG A 70 8.76 14.28 1.63
N LYS A 71 9.90 14.06 2.29
CA LYS A 71 10.15 14.49 3.67
C LYS A 71 10.03 16.00 3.73
N ARG A 72 8.98 16.52 4.34
CA ARG A 72 8.92 17.95 4.70
C ARG A 72 8.78 18.11 6.20
N HIS A 73 9.78 18.80 6.75
CA HIS A 73 9.83 19.36 8.09
C HIS A 73 8.57 20.17 8.38
N GLY A 74 7.94 20.00 9.55
CA GLY A 74 6.86 20.90 9.91
C GLY A 74 6.00 20.66 11.16
N SER A 75 6.44 19.94 12.19
CA SER A 75 6.06 20.29 13.57
C SER A 75 7.00 19.61 14.56
N HIS A 76 7.94 20.38 15.10
CA HIS A 76 8.57 20.04 16.37
C HIS A 76 7.49 20.12 17.45
N SER A 77 6.77 19.02 17.68
CA SER A 77 6.14 18.83 18.98
C SER A 77 7.23 18.30 19.90
N SER A 78 7.91 19.22 20.58
CA SER A 78 8.72 18.89 21.75
C SER A 78 7.92 17.98 22.68
N ARG A 79 8.32 16.71 22.76
CA ARG A 79 8.11 15.90 23.95
C ARG A 79 9.49 15.60 24.51
N THR A 80 9.85 16.40 25.51
CA THR A 80 10.83 16.05 26.53
C THR A 80 10.52 14.64 27.04
N TRP A 81 11.53 13.78 26.97
CA TRP A 81 11.67 12.64 27.88
C TRP A 81 12.26 13.13 29.19
#